data_AF-A2DMJ3-F1
#
_entry.id   AF-A2DMJ3-F1
#
_cell.length_a   1.000
_cell.length_b   1.000
_cell.length_c   1.000
_cell.angle_alpha   90.00
_cell.angle_beta   90.00
_cell.angle_gamma   90.00
#
_symmetry.space_group_name_H-M   'P 1'
#
loop_
_entity.id
_entity.type
_entity.pdbx_description
1 polymer ?
#
loop_
_entity_poly.entity_id
_entity_poly.type
_entity_poly.pdbx_seq_one_letter_code
_entity_poly.pdbx_strand_id
1 'polypeptide(L)'
;MDKTQGVIDVEALKKEIREQILSELKEQKQEQKPERPKRKLSEKQLAALAAGRQKNPRLLAKKAREEAKAKEEQKAKEAEAKKE
;
A
#
# COMPACT_ATOMS: atom_id res chain seq x y z
N MET A 1 -14.93 53.22 -40.36
CA MET A 1 -14.90 53.08 -38.89
C MET A 1 -15.72 51.86 -38.55
N ASP A 2 -15.10 50.69 -38.66
CA ASP A 2 -15.71 49.38 -38.53
C ASP A 2 -16.17 49.14 -37.08
N LYS A 3 -17.48 49.03 -36.88
CA LYS A 3 -18.14 48.86 -35.58
C LYS A 3 -18.25 47.38 -35.16
N THR A 4 -17.26 46.56 -35.48
CA THR A 4 -17.25 45.12 -35.13
C THR A 4 -16.29 44.79 -33.98
N GLN A 5 -15.71 45.81 -33.35
CA GLN A 5 -14.89 45.66 -32.17
C GLN A 5 -15.78 45.39 -30.94
N GLY A 6 -16.05 44.11 -30.65
CA GLY A 6 -16.55 43.73 -29.32
C GLY A 6 -17.87 42.94 -29.25
N VAL A 7 -18.22 42.17 -30.28
CA VAL A 7 -19.21 41.09 -30.05
C VAL A 7 -18.44 39.94 -29.39
N ILE A 8 -18.33 40.01 -28.06
CA ILE A 8 -17.84 38.87 -27.27
C ILE A 8 -18.77 37.72 -27.58
N ASP A 9 -18.22 36.65 -28.15
CA ASP A 9 -18.98 35.43 -28.41
C ASP A 9 -19.30 34.77 -27.05
N VAL A 10 -20.47 35.10 -26.52
CA VAL A 10 -20.94 34.64 -25.22
C VAL A 10 -21.01 33.11 -25.16
N GLU A 11 -21.21 32.43 -26.30
CA GLU A 11 -21.15 30.97 -26.35
C GLU A 11 -19.73 30.43 -26.15
N ALA A 12 -18.73 31.08 -26.75
CA ALA A 12 -17.33 30.73 -26.55
C ALA A 12 -16.93 30.90 -25.07
N LEU A 13 -17.31 32.03 -24.46
CA LEU A 13 -17.01 32.31 -23.05
C LEU A 13 -17.66 31.30 -22.10
N LYS A 14 -18.90 30.90 -22.38
CA LYS A 14 -19.62 29.87 -21.59
C LYS A 14 -18.96 28.49 -21.71
N LYS A 15 -18.43 28.14 -22.88
CA LYS A 15 -17.71 26.87 -23.08
C LYS A 15 -16.40 26.86 -22.31
N GLU A 16 -15.64 27.96 -22.36
CA GLU A 16 -14.37 28.11 -21.64
C GLU A 16 -14.57 28.00 -20.11
N ILE A 17 -15.55 28.73 -19.56
CA ILE A 17 -15.90 28.65 -18.13
C ILE A 17 -16.32 27.23 -17.74
N ARG A 18 -17.10 26.54 -18.59
CA ARG A 18 -17.51 25.16 -18.34
C ARG A 18 -16.32 24.20 -18.30
N GLU A 19 -15.35 24.35 -19.20
CA GLU A 19 -14.15 23.51 -19.23
C GLU A 19 -13.23 23.75 -18.03
N GLN A 20 -13.08 25.00 -17.59
CA GLN A 20 -12.33 25.32 -16.37
C GLN A 20 -12.96 24.67 -15.13
N ILE A 21 -14.29 24.81 -14.96
CA ILE A 21 -15.02 24.19 -13.84
C ILE A 21 -14.89 22.65 -13.89
N LEU A 22 -15.02 22.04 -15.07
CA LEU A 22 -14.91 20.58 -15.21
C LEU A 22 -13.50 20.08 -14.91
N SER A 23 -12.46 20.85 -15.29
CA SER A 23 -11.06 20.52 -15.00
C SER A 23 -10.77 20.60 -13.51
N GLU A 24 -11.21 21.68 -12.84
CA GLU A 24 -11.03 21.86 -11.39
C GLU A 24 -11.79 20.82 -10.57
N LEU A 25 -13.02 20.47 -10.96
CA LEU A 25 -13.79 19.39 -10.34
C LEU A 25 -13.14 18.01 -10.54
N LYS A 26 -12.43 17.81 -11.65
CA LYS A 26 -11.73 16.56 -11.95
C LYS A 26 -10.45 16.44 -11.11
N GLU A 27 -9.70 17.53 -10.93
CA GLU A 27 -8.53 17.58 -10.04
C GLU A 27 -8.93 17.33 -8.58
N GLN A 28 -10.04 17.91 -8.10
CA GLN A 28 -10.53 17.68 -6.73
C GLN A 28 -10.87 16.21 -6.44
N LYS A 29 -11.21 15.40 -7.47
CA LYS A 29 -11.57 13.99 -7.29
C LYS A 29 -10.39 13.03 -7.27
N GLN A 30 -9.19 13.46 -7.64
CA GLN A 30 -8.09 12.51 -7.91
C GLN A 30 -7.21 12.18 -6.70
N GLU A 31 -7.20 12.96 -5.61
CA GLU A 31 -6.23 12.75 -4.50
C GLU A 31 -6.75 12.79 -3.05
N GLN A 32 -8.03 12.57 -2.78
CA GLN A 32 -8.48 12.33 -1.39
C GLN A 32 -9.18 10.98 -1.24
N LYS A 33 -8.39 9.90 -1.37
CA LYS A 33 -8.71 8.72 -0.55
C LYS A 33 -8.30 9.10 0.88
N PRO A 34 -9.20 9.19 1.87
CA PRO A 34 -8.78 9.31 3.24
C PRO A 34 -7.85 8.12 3.54
N GLU A 35 -6.61 8.41 3.94
CA GLU A 35 -5.69 7.36 4.36
C GLU A 35 -6.36 6.61 5.51
N ARG A 36 -6.75 5.35 5.27
CA ARG A 36 -7.41 4.55 6.29
C ARG A 36 -6.48 4.51 7.51
N PRO A 37 -6.95 4.87 8.71
CA PRO A 37 -6.13 4.82 9.90
C PRO A 37 -5.52 3.43 10.04
N LYS A 38 -4.18 3.33 10.04
CA LYS A 38 -3.49 2.08 10.36
C LYS A 38 -3.83 1.73 11.81
N ARG A 39 -4.83 0.87 12.00
CA ARG A 39 -5.23 0.39 13.33
C ARG A 39 -4.08 -0.45 13.90
N LYS A 40 -3.50 0.00 15.02
CA LYS A 40 -2.60 -0.84 15.81
C LYS A 40 -3.44 -1.94 16.44
N LEU A 41 -3.06 -3.20 16.24
CA LEU A 41 -3.71 -4.33 16.89
C LEU A 41 -3.43 -4.26 18.39
N SER A 42 -4.45 -4.49 19.21
CA SER A 42 -4.27 -4.68 20.64
C SER A 42 -3.49 -5.96 20.93
N GLU A 43 -2.87 -6.04 22.10
CA GLU A 43 -2.13 -7.22 22.54
C GLU A 43 -2.98 -8.50 22.49
N LYS A 44 -4.26 -8.41 22.88
CA LYS A 44 -5.23 -9.51 22.79
C LYS A 44 -5.43 -10.00 21.34
N GLN A 45 -5.48 -9.08 20.38
CA GLN A 45 -5.65 -9.42 18.97
C GLN A 45 -4.36 -10.03 18.38
N LEU A 46 -3.19 -9.52 18.79
CA LEU A 46 -1.90 -10.10 18.41
C LEU A 46 -1.75 -11.53 18.94
N ALA A 47 -2.14 -11.77 20.20
CA ALA A 47 -2.15 -13.10 20.79
C ALA A 47 -3.10 -14.06 20.05
N ALA A 48 -4.31 -13.61 19.69
CA ALA A 48 -5.25 -14.41 18.91
C ALA A 48 -4.71 -14.77 17.51
N LEU A 49 -4.06 -13.81 16.83
CA LEU A 49 -3.37 -14.03 15.56
C LEU A 49 -2.22 -15.04 15.70
N ALA A 50 -1.41 -14.93 16.76
CA ALA A 50 -0.34 -15.87 17.04
C ALA A 50 -0.86 -17.29 17.31
N ALA A 51 -1.91 -17.43 18.12
CA ALA A 51 -2.57 -18.70 18.38
C ALA A 51 -3.14 -19.33 17.10
N GLY A 52 -3.73 -18.52 16.21
CA GLY A 52 -4.19 -18.98 14.90
C GLY A 52 -3.05 -19.45 13.99
N ARG A 53 -1.89 -18.76 14.02
CA ARG A 53 -0.69 -19.17 13.27
C ARG A 53 -0.11 -20.49 13.79
N GLN A 54 -0.13 -20.73 15.09
CA GLN A 54 0.39 -21.96 15.70
C GLN A 54 -0.38 -23.21 15.24
N LYS A 55 -1.68 -23.08 14.94
CA LYS A 55 -2.51 -24.18 14.44
C LYS A 55 -2.43 -24.38 12.92
N ASN A 56 -1.71 -23.51 12.20
CA ASN A 56 -1.65 -23.58 10.74
C ASN A 56 -0.62 -24.63 10.27
N PRO A 57 -1.05 -25.71 9.59
CA PRO A 57 -0.14 -26.81 9.21
C PRO A 57 0.96 -26.37 8.24
N ARG A 58 0.71 -25.37 7.37
CA ARG A 58 1.73 -24.85 6.45
C ARG A 58 2.84 -24.11 7.18
N LEU A 59 2.48 -23.34 8.22
CA LEU A 59 3.44 -22.62 9.04
C LEU A 59 4.26 -23.57 9.92
N LEU A 60 3.63 -24.60 10.48
CA LEU A 60 4.31 -25.65 11.23
C LEU A 60 5.35 -26.38 10.36
N ALA A 61 4.97 -26.80 9.15
CA ALA A 61 5.88 -27.44 8.21
C ALA A 61 7.06 -26.53 7.81
N LYS A 62 6.80 -25.23 7.62
CA LYS A 62 7.85 -24.26 7.34
C LYS A 62 8.82 -24.11 8.52
N LYS A 63 8.30 -24.01 9.74
CA LYS A 63 9.12 -23.90 10.96
C LYS A 63 10.00 -25.12 11.17
N ALA A 64 9.46 -26.33 10.98
CA ALA A 64 10.23 -27.57 11.06
C ALA A 64 11.39 -27.62 10.05
N ARG A 65 11.18 -27.11 8.82
CA ARG A 65 12.24 -27.02 7.80
C ARG A 65 13.32 -26.00 8.16
N GLU A 66 12.92 -24.84 8.70
CA GLU A 66 13.88 -23.82 9.15
C GLU A 66 14.70 -24.31 10.35
N GLU A 67 14.07 -24.99 11.32
CA GLU A 67 14.79 -25.58 12.46
C GLU A 67 15.76 -26.69 12.02
N ALA A 68 15.37 -27.51 11.05
CA ALA A 68 16.27 -28.52 10.47
C ALA A 68 17.49 -27.88 9.81
N LYS A 69 17.27 -26.85 8.99
CA LYS A 69 18.35 -26.10 8.33
C LYS A 69 19.27 -25.40 9.34
N ALA A 70 18.71 -24.78 10.36
CA ALA A 70 19.49 -24.10 11.39
C ALA A 70 20.37 -25.09 12.18
N LYS A 71 19.86 -26.29 12.49
CA LYS A 71 20.63 -27.34 13.15
C LYS A 71 21.75 -27.89 12.26
N GLU A 72 21.48 -28.04 10.97
CA GLU A 72 22.47 -28.48 9.99
C GLU A 72 23.60 -27.45 9.84
N GLU A 73 23.23 -26.17 9.76
CA GLU A 73 24.17 -25.05 9.66
C GLU A 73 25.01 -24.89 10.94
N GLN A 74 24.40 -25.07 12.12
CA GLN A 74 25.14 -25.09 13.40
C GLN A 74 26.12 -26.26 13.48
N LYS A 75 25.71 -27.46 13.05
CA LYS A 75 26.60 -28.63 13.01
C LYS A 75 27.76 -28.45 12.03
N ALA A 76 27.51 -27.81 10.88
CA ALA A 76 28.56 -27.48 9.92
C ALA A 76 29.58 -26.51 10.53
N LYS A 77 29.11 -25.42 11.16
CA LYS A 77 29.97 -24.44 11.84
C LYS A 77 30.76 -25.04 13.00
N GLU A 78 30.16 -25.93 13.78
CA GLU A 78 30.83 -26.60 14.89
C GLU A 78 31.85 -27.66 14.43
N ALA A 79 31.60 -28.31 13.28
CA ALA A 79 32.55 -29.25 12.67
C ALA A 79 33.73 -28.54 11.98
N GLU A 80 33.51 -27.33 11.46
CA GLU A 80 34.54 -26.47 10.91
C GLU A 80 35.43 -25.89 12.02
N ALA A 81 34.84 -25.42 13.12
CA ALA A 81 35.57 -24.92 14.29
C ALA A 81 36.37 -25.98 15.06
N LYS A 82 36.11 -27.28 14.84
CA LYS A 82 36.90 -28.40 15.43
C LYS A 82 38.03 -28.88 14.51
N LYS A 83 38.15 -28.33 13.30
CA LYS A 83 39.21 -28.65 12.32
C LYS A 83 40.30 -27.56 12.24
N GLU A 84 40.12 -26.45 12.96
CA GLU A 84 41.12 -25.40 13.20
C GLU A 84 41.84 -25.67 14.54
#